data_AF-A0A920NCY6-F1
#
_entry.id   AF-A0A920NCY6-F1
#
_cell.length_a   1.000
_cell.length_b   1.000
_cell.length_c   1.000
_cell.angle_alpha   90.00
_cell.angle_beta   90.00
_cell.angle_gamma   90.00
#
_symmetry.space_group_name_H-M   'P 1'
#
loop_
_entity.id
_entity.type
_entity.pdbx_description
1 polymer ?
#
loop_
_entity_poly.entity_id
_entity_poly.type
_entity_poly.pdbx_seq_one_letter_code
_entity_poly.pdbx_strand_id
1 'polypeptide(L)' 'MRLGLQLSLAGPDFSIDVDLIREAEALGFDSVWTGEAYGSDSVPQ' A
#
# COMPACT_ATOMS: atom_id res chain seq x y z
N MET A 1 1.73 -8.67 20.01
CA MET A 1 1.32 -9.10 18.66
C MET A 1 1.76 -8.02 17.69
N ARG A 2 2.29 -8.36 16.51
CA ARG A 2 2.70 -7.38 15.49
C ARG A 2 1.80 -7.53 14.27
N LEU A 3 1.13 -6.46 13.88
CA LEU A 3 0.23 -6.41 12.72
C LEU A 3 0.87 -5.53 11.65
N GLY A 4 0.89 -6.01 10.40
CA GLY A 4 1.43 -5.30 9.25
C GLY A 4 0.33 -4.95 8.26
N LEU A 5 0.40 -3.77 7.65
CA LEU A 5 -0.51 -3.32 6.59
C LEU A 5 0.21 -3.32 5.24
N GLN A 6 -0.35 -4.00 4.24
CA GLN A 6 0.18 -3.97 2.87
C GLN A 6 -0.65 -2.98 2.03
N LEU A 7 0.01 -1.95 1.50
CA LEU A 7 -0.55 -1.00 0.56
C LEU A 7 -0.25 -1.47 -0.87
N SER A 8 -1.29 -1.47 -1.71
CA SER A 8 -1.15 -1.77 -3.15
C SER A 8 -0.87 -0.48 -3.91
N LEU A 9 0.24 -0.45 -4.63
CA LEU A 9 0.52 0.55 -5.66
C LEU A 9 0.10 -0.04 -6.99
N ALA A 10 -1.17 0.16 -7.36
CA ALA A 10 -1.74 -0.32 -8.60
C ALA A 10 -2.22 0.88 -9.43
N GLY A 11 -1.78 0.96 -10.68
CA GLY A 11 -2.18 1.99 -11.64
C GLY A 11 -1.06 2.97 -12.02
N PRO A 12 -1.34 3.84 -13.01
CA PRO A 12 -0.36 4.76 -13.59
C PRO A 12 -0.01 5.95 -12.68
N ASP A 13 -0.82 6.21 -11.65
CA ASP A 13 -0.60 7.27 -10.67
C ASP A 13 -0.05 6.66 -9.38
N PHE A 14 1.23 6.95 -9.11
CA PHE A 14 1.88 6.58 -7.86
C PHE A 14 1.53 7.62 -6.79
N SER A 15 0.62 7.27 -5.88
CA SER A 15 0.33 8.08 -4.70
C SER A 15 0.34 7.23 -3.43
N ILE A 16 1.06 7.72 -2.42
CA ILE A 16 1.09 7.12 -1.09
C ILE A 16 0.01 7.80 -0.25
N ASP A 17 -0.97 7.03 0.23
CA ASP A 17 -2.00 7.53 1.13
C ASP A 17 -1.46 7.66 2.55
N VAL A 18 -0.97 8.86 2.88
CA VAL A 18 -0.35 9.17 4.18
C VAL A 18 -1.39 9.16 5.31
N ASP A 19 -2.64 9.50 5.03
CA ASP A 19 -3.69 9.50 6.06
C ASP A 19 -4.06 8.07 6.46
N LEU A 20 -4.09 7.14 5.49
CA LEU A 20 -4.24 5.71 5.78
C LEU A 20 -3.09 5.15 6.63
N ILE A 21 -1.86 5.59 6.38
CA ILE A 21 -0.68 5.18 7.20
C ILE A 21 -0.85 5.66 8.65
N ARG A 22 -1.30 6.91 8.85
CA ARG A 22 -1.52 7.47 10.19
C ARG A 22 -2.64 6.74 10.94
N GLU A 23 -3.70 6.35 10.24
CA GLU A 23 -4.76 5.54 10.83
C GLU A 23 -4.23 4.16 11.25
N ALA A 24 -3.39 3.54 10.43
CA ALA A 24 -2.72 2.28 10.77
C ALA A 24 -1.80 2.43 11.99
N GLU A 25 -1.03 3.52 12.09
CA GLU A 25 -0.24 3.81 13.30
C GLU A 25 -1.13 3.98 14.53
N ALA A 26 -2.24 4.72 14.43
CA ALA A 26 -3.19 4.91 15.53
C ALA A 26 -3.85 3.60 16.01
N LEU A 27 -4.06 2.66 15.09
CA LEU A 27 -4.59 1.32 15.38
C LEU A 27 -3.54 0.34 15.94
N GLY A 28 -2.27 0.75 16.02
CA GLY A 28 -1.18 -0.04 16.60
C GLY A 28 -0.55 -1.05 15.64
N PHE A 29 -0.61 -0.79 14.34
CA PHE A 29 0.19 -1.54 13.36
C PHE A 29 1.68 -1.28 13.59
N ASP A 30 2.50 -2.32 13.50
CA ASP A 30 3.94 -2.26 13.77
C ASP A 30 4.75 -1.99 12.49
N SER A 31 4.16 -2.26 11.32
CA SER A 31 4.82 -2.02 10.02
C SER A 31 3.81 -1.76 8.89
N VAL A 32 4.21 -0.95 7.92
CA VAL A 32 3.48 -0.74 6.66
C VAL A 32 4.42 -1.07 5.50
N TRP A 33 3.96 -1.85 4.54
CA TRP A 33 4.72 -2.25 3.35
C TRP A 33 3.97 -1.86 2.08
N THR A 34 4.69 -1.44 1.05
CA THR A 34 4.13 -1.16 -0.27
C THR A 34 4.80 -2.06 -1.29
N GLY A 35 4.06 -2.57 -2.27
CA GLY A 35 4.61 -3.34 -3.38
C GLY A 35 4.01 -2.90 -4.70
N GLU A 36 4.88 -2.69 -5.70
CA GLU A 36 4.47 -2.46 -7.08
C GLU A 36 4.31 -3.81 -7.80
N ALA A 37 3.16 -4.03 -8.42
CA ALA A 37 2.96 -5.20 -9.25
C ALA A 37 3.43 -4.88 -10.68
N TYR A 38 4.62 -5.37 -11.05
CA TYR A 38 5.12 -5.32 -12.42
C TYR A 38 4.15 -6.08 -13.34
N GLY A 39 3.32 -5.34 -14.06
CA GLY A 39 2.22 -5.88 -14.88
C GLY A 39 0.82 -5.37 -14.53
N SER A 40 0.65 -4.57 -13.48
CA SER A 40 -0.64 -3.93 -13.17
C SER A 40 -1.08 -2.91 -14.23
N ASP A 41 -0.14 -2.36 -15.00
CA ASP A 41 -0.39 -1.47 -16.15
C ASP A 41 -0.49 -2.22 -17.48
N SER A 42 -0.26 -3.55 -17.48
CA SER A 42 -0.43 -4.36 -18.68
C SER A 42 -1.92 -4.49 -18.98
N VAL A 43 -2.43 -3.59 -19.82
CA VAL A 43 -3.68 -3.81 -20.55
C VAL A 43 -3.57 -5.15 -21.30
N PRO A 44 -4.41 -6.15 -21.01
CA PRO A 44 -4.45 -7.35 -21.83
C PRO A 44 -4.93 -6.93 -23.23
N GLN A 45 -4.06 -7.09 -24.23
CA GLN A 45 -4.47 -7.05 -25.64
C GLN A 45 -5.28 -8.30 -25.99
#